data_AF-A0A2V9V210-F1
#
_entry.id   AF-A0A2V9V210-F1
#
_cell.length_a   1.000
_cell.length_b   1.000
_cell.length_c   1.000
_cell.angle_alpha   90.00
_cell.angle_beta   90.00
_cell.angle_gamma   90.00
#
_symmetry.space_group_name_H-M   'P 1'
#
loop_
_entity.id
_entity.type
_entity.pdbx_description
1 polymer ?
#
loop_
_entity_poly.entity_id
_entity_poly.type
_entity_poly.pdbx_seq_one_letter_code
_entity_poly.pdbx_strand_id
1 'polypeptide(L)'
;MGCGPVLEDGTFGAETQDAVELFQTRFQDTSGAPLKIDGTVGPMTWAALFGAATTPTNATAPSQLLAAVLQFASGEVGMMEDPLESNRGPRIDQYLRAVGLDPAAGSFPWCAAFVYFCFQRAANTLNVPNPAIREAGVLDLWNKAGSQSVRRIAAPEAAATPSVVHPGCLFVITTGSGNGHTGLGEQVAGVRLTTIEGNTNLGVSREGIGVFRRTGRTIAPINRGFIQY
;
A
#
# COMPACT_ATOMS: atom_id res chain seq x y z
N MET A 1 14.17 -23.05 24.94
CA MET A 1 14.19 -21.68 25.45
C MET A 1 12.78 -21.15 25.41
N GLY A 2 12.16 -20.90 26.57
CA GLY A 2 10.87 -20.22 26.66
C GLY A 2 11.07 -18.71 26.89
N CYS A 3 10.00 -17.93 26.74
CA CYS A 3 9.94 -16.53 27.16
C CYS A 3 9.22 -16.39 28.51
N GLY A 4 9.26 -17.43 29.34
CA GLY A 4 8.62 -17.52 30.66
C GLY A 4 9.45 -18.38 31.62
N PRO A 5 8.91 -18.76 32.79
CA PRO A 5 7.47 -18.87 33.10
C PRO A 5 6.78 -17.52 33.38
N VAL A 6 5.49 -17.44 33.03
CA VAL A 6 4.57 -16.34 33.35
C VAL A 6 3.30 -16.98 33.89
N LEU A 7 2.66 -16.39 34.89
CA LEU A 7 1.41 -16.90 35.45
C LEU A 7 0.25 -16.71 34.45
N GLU A 8 -0.52 -17.77 34.18
CA GLU A 8 -1.75 -17.70 33.38
C GLU A 8 -2.93 -17.18 34.21
N ASP A 9 -2.92 -15.91 34.57
CA ASP A 9 -3.97 -15.25 35.36
C ASP A 9 -5.06 -14.57 34.52
N GLY A 10 -4.96 -14.69 33.19
CA GLY A 10 -5.87 -14.07 32.23
C GLY A 10 -5.67 -12.56 32.04
N THR A 11 -4.64 -11.97 32.65
CA THR A 11 -4.34 -10.54 32.61
C THR A 11 -3.06 -10.27 31.84
N PHE A 12 -3.08 -9.28 30.94
CA PHE A 12 -1.85 -8.78 30.32
C PHE A 12 -1.13 -7.84 31.30
N GLY A 13 -0.42 -8.42 32.28
CA GLY A 13 0.36 -7.71 33.29
C GLY A 13 1.84 -7.51 32.91
N ALA A 14 2.62 -6.92 33.82
CA ALA A 14 4.05 -6.63 33.61
C ALA A 14 4.88 -7.86 33.20
N GLU A 15 4.65 -9.01 33.84
CA GLU A 15 5.36 -10.25 33.49
C GLU A 15 5.04 -10.73 32.07
N THR A 16 3.79 -10.57 31.62
CA THR A 16 3.40 -10.89 30.24
C THR A 16 4.03 -9.92 29.26
N GLN A 17 4.09 -8.62 29.60
CA GLN A 17 4.77 -7.63 28.79
C GLN A 17 6.26 -7.96 28.63
N ASP A 18 6.98 -8.23 29.73
CA ASP A 18 8.40 -8.60 29.71
C ASP A 18 8.65 -9.86 28.87
N ALA A 19 7.76 -10.87 28.98
CA ALA A 19 7.82 -12.07 28.16
C ALA A 19 7.62 -11.78 26.66
N VAL A 20 6.70 -10.86 26.32
CA VAL A 20 6.47 -10.42 24.95
C VAL A 20 7.67 -9.64 24.41
N GLU A 21 8.24 -8.73 25.19
CA GLU A 21 9.46 -8.01 24.81
C GLU A 21 10.62 -8.99 24.57
N LEU A 22 10.80 -9.98 25.45
CA LEU A 22 11.81 -11.02 25.30
C LEU A 22 11.58 -11.86 24.04
N PHE A 23 10.33 -12.20 23.73
CA PHE A 23 9.98 -12.84 22.46
C PHE A 23 10.35 -11.94 21.27
N GLN A 24 9.95 -10.67 21.29
CA GLN A 24 10.23 -9.71 20.22
C GLN A 24 11.74 -9.52 19.98
N THR A 25 12.59 -9.66 21.02
CA THR A 25 14.06 -9.60 20.86
C THR A 25 14.66 -10.82 20.15
N ARG A 26 13.97 -11.97 20.18
CA ARG A 26 14.49 -13.27 19.73
C ARG A 26 13.92 -13.73 18.40
N PHE A 27 12.74 -13.23 18.02
CA PHE A 27 12.01 -13.69 16.85
C PHE A 27 11.87 -12.60 15.79
N GLN A 28 11.74 -13.04 14.55
CA GLN A 28 11.49 -12.19 13.40
C GLN A 28 10.02 -12.27 13.02
N ASP A 29 9.55 -11.29 12.27
CA ASP A 29 8.27 -11.36 11.60
C ASP A 29 8.28 -12.43 10.49
N THR A 30 7.13 -12.63 9.86
CA THR A 30 6.94 -13.62 8.79
C THR A 30 7.65 -13.25 7.47
N SER A 31 8.44 -12.17 7.44
CA SER A 31 9.29 -11.72 6.33
C SER A 31 10.78 -11.80 6.67
N GLY A 32 11.11 -12.23 7.89
CA GLY A 32 12.49 -12.28 8.38
C GLY A 32 13.01 -10.95 8.92
N ALA A 33 12.17 -9.91 9.05
CA ALA A 33 12.58 -8.66 9.66
C ALA A 33 12.44 -8.74 11.21
N PRO A 34 13.31 -8.07 11.98
CA PRO A 34 13.17 -8.03 13.43
C PRO A 34 11.83 -7.48 13.87
N LEU A 35 11.23 -8.06 14.91
CA LEU A 35 10.04 -7.49 15.54
C LEU A 35 10.40 -6.20 16.28
N LYS A 36 9.46 -5.26 16.32
CA LYS A 36 9.56 -4.09 17.20
C LYS A 36 9.42 -4.57 18.65
N ILE A 37 10.36 -4.17 19.50
CA ILE A 37 10.36 -4.51 20.94
C ILE A 37 9.54 -3.43 21.65
N ASP A 38 8.25 -3.68 21.81
CA ASP A 38 7.30 -2.73 22.41
C ASP A 38 6.31 -3.38 23.38
N GLY A 39 6.53 -4.66 23.72
CA GLY A 39 5.72 -5.40 24.69
C GLY A 39 4.27 -5.63 24.24
N THR A 40 3.93 -5.28 23.00
CA THR A 40 2.58 -5.36 22.48
C THR A 40 2.45 -6.54 21.51
N VAL A 41 1.42 -7.38 21.73
CA VAL A 41 1.08 -8.45 20.78
C VAL A 41 0.28 -7.88 19.61
N GLY A 42 0.95 -7.06 18.78
CA GLY A 42 0.40 -6.55 17.53
C GLY A 42 0.36 -7.62 16.42
N PRO A 43 -0.18 -7.31 15.22
CA PRO A 43 -0.35 -8.30 14.15
C PRO A 43 0.95 -9.02 13.74
N MET A 44 2.11 -8.35 13.83
CA MET A 44 3.41 -8.96 13.53
C MET A 44 3.87 -9.93 14.61
N THR A 45 3.78 -9.53 15.88
CA THR A 45 4.03 -10.41 17.03
C THR A 45 3.08 -11.61 16.98
N TRP A 46 1.79 -11.38 16.69
CA TRP A 46 0.78 -12.42 16.54
C TRP A 46 1.10 -13.40 15.41
N ALA A 47 1.46 -12.90 14.23
CA ALA A 47 1.84 -13.75 13.10
C ALA A 47 3.13 -14.55 13.38
N ALA A 48 4.06 -14.02 14.16
CA ALA A 48 5.25 -14.74 14.59
C ALA A 48 4.94 -15.84 15.63
N LEU A 49 3.96 -15.61 16.51
CA LEU A 49 3.50 -16.59 17.50
C LEU A 49 2.66 -17.72 16.88
N PHE A 50 1.75 -17.38 15.97
CA PHE A 50 0.67 -18.27 15.52
C PHE A 50 0.64 -18.53 14.01
N GLY A 51 1.54 -17.90 13.24
CA GLY A 51 1.63 -18.02 11.78
C GLY A 51 0.78 -16.99 11.03
N ALA A 52 1.23 -16.61 9.83
CA ALA A 52 0.61 -15.56 9.01
C ALA A 52 -0.86 -15.82 8.65
N ALA A 53 -1.27 -17.09 8.53
CA ALA A 53 -2.64 -17.47 8.21
C ALA A 53 -3.66 -17.12 9.31
N THR A 54 -3.19 -16.82 10.54
CA THR A 54 -4.04 -16.46 11.68
C THR A 54 -4.30 -14.96 11.79
N THR A 55 -3.67 -14.14 10.93
CA THR A 55 -3.91 -12.70 10.90
C THR A 55 -5.19 -12.39 10.11
N PRO A 56 -6.16 -11.66 10.71
CA PRO A 56 -7.36 -11.25 10.00
C PRO A 56 -7.02 -10.56 8.69
N THR A 57 -7.60 -11.04 7.61
CA THR A 57 -7.32 -10.58 6.25
C THR A 57 -8.57 -9.97 5.66
N ASN A 58 -8.47 -8.73 5.20
CA ASN A 58 -9.53 -8.01 4.52
C ASN A 58 -9.14 -7.79 3.04
N ALA A 59 -9.87 -8.44 2.14
CA ALA A 59 -9.76 -8.25 0.68
C ALA A 59 -11.05 -7.64 0.07
N THR A 60 -11.99 -7.24 0.91
CA THR A 60 -13.28 -6.72 0.46
C THR A 60 -13.21 -5.20 0.35
N ALA A 61 -13.34 -4.69 -0.87
CA ALA A 61 -13.46 -3.25 -1.11
C ALA A 61 -14.80 -2.73 -0.56
N PRO A 62 -14.84 -1.54 0.06
CA PRO A 62 -16.05 -1.04 0.73
C PRO A 62 -17.09 -0.45 -0.24
N SER A 63 -16.81 -0.40 -1.54
CA SER A 63 -17.75 0.09 -2.55
C SER A 63 -17.60 -0.66 -3.87
N GLN A 64 -18.67 -0.67 -4.68
CA GLN A 64 -18.65 -1.22 -6.04
C GLN A 64 -17.60 -0.54 -6.93
N LEU A 65 -17.42 0.77 -6.76
CA LEU A 65 -16.39 1.52 -7.49
C LEU A 65 -15.00 1.01 -7.14
N LEU A 66 -14.66 0.91 -5.85
CA LEU A 66 -13.33 0.45 -5.44
C LEU A 66 -13.09 -1.02 -5.81
N ALA A 67 -14.12 -1.86 -5.77
CA ALA A 67 -14.04 -3.23 -6.28
C ALA A 67 -13.69 -3.24 -7.78
N ALA A 68 -14.37 -2.43 -8.59
CA ALA A 68 -14.09 -2.28 -10.01
C ALA A 68 -12.69 -1.69 -10.27
N VAL A 69 -12.24 -0.72 -9.47
CA VAL A 69 -10.88 -0.16 -9.55
C VAL A 69 -9.82 -1.25 -9.36
N LEU A 70 -9.96 -2.08 -8.33
CA LEU A 70 -9.05 -3.18 -8.06
C LEU A 70 -9.11 -4.25 -9.15
N GLN A 71 -10.30 -4.52 -9.71
CA GLN A 71 -10.45 -5.43 -10.84
C GLN A 71 -9.70 -4.93 -12.09
N PHE A 72 -9.85 -3.65 -12.45
CA PHE A 72 -9.09 -3.05 -13.56
C PHE A 72 -7.59 -3.07 -13.29
N ALA A 73 -7.16 -2.65 -12.10
CA ALA A 73 -5.75 -2.68 -11.72
C ALA A 73 -5.16 -4.09 -11.82
N SER A 74 -5.90 -5.11 -11.35
CA SER A 74 -5.50 -6.52 -11.45
C SER A 74 -5.32 -6.97 -12.90
N GLY A 75 -6.17 -6.50 -13.81
CA GLY A 75 -6.08 -6.80 -15.24
C GLY A 75 -4.87 -6.19 -15.94
N GLU A 76 -4.27 -5.13 -15.37
CA GLU A 76 -3.05 -4.52 -15.90
C GLU A 76 -1.76 -5.16 -15.35
N VAL A 77 -1.84 -6.09 -14.40
CA VAL A 77 -0.64 -6.76 -13.86
C VAL A 77 0.10 -7.50 -14.96
N GLY A 78 1.41 -7.23 -15.09
CA GLY A 78 2.25 -7.73 -16.18
C GLY A 78 2.34 -6.80 -17.39
N MET A 79 1.65 -5.65 -17.39
CA MET A 79 1.90 -4.60 -18.37
C MET A 79 3.29 -4.00 -18.17
N MET A 80 4.06 -3.90 -19.25
CA MET A 80 5.45 -3.45 -19.23
C MET A 80 5.66 -2.20 -20.08
N GLU A 81 6.73 -1.48 -19.77
CA GLU A 81 7.31 -0.47 -20.63
C GLU A 81 7.83 -1.07 -21.93
N ASP A 82 7.75 -0.27 -22.99
CA ASP A 82 8.26 -0.59 -24.31
C ASP A 82 8.84 0.67 -24.98
N PRO A 83 10.18 0.81 -25.04
CA PRO A 83 11.19 -0.12 -24.49
C PRO A 83 11.24 -0.09 -22.95
N LEU A 84 11.81 -1.11 -22.31
CA LEU A 84 11.98 -1.14 -20.85
C LEU A 84 12.82 0.06 -20.33
N GLU A 85 12.52 0.53 -19.12
CA GLU A 85 13.17 1.65 -18.43
C GLU A 85 13.04 3.01 -19.15
N SER A 86 12.03 3.15 -20.01
CA SER A 86 11.77 4.37 -20.77
C SER A 86 10.68 5.25 -20.17
N ASN A 87 9.89 4.72 -19.23
CA ASN A 87 8.58 5.26 -18.85
C ASN A 87 7.63 5.47 -20.04
N ARG A 88 7.76 4.66 -21.09
CA ARG A 88 6.95 4.73 -22.32
C ARG A 88 6.41 3.37 -22.71
N GLY A 89 5.41 3.40 -23.58
CA GLY A 89 4.79 2.23 -24.19
C GLY A 89 3.35 2.53 -24.57
N PRO A 90 2.75 1.83 -25.54
CA PRO A 90 1.39 2.15 -26.01
C PRO A 90 0.34 2.18 -24.90
N ARG A 91 0.50 1.35 -23.86
CA ARG A 91 -0.39 1.30 -22.69
C ARG A 91 -0.05 2.38 -21.66
N ILE A 92 1.23 2.61 -21.37
CA ILE A 92 1.69 3.62 -20.41
C ILE A 92 1.36 5.03 -20.88
N ASP A 93 1.49 5.28 -22.17
CA ASP A 93 1.08 6.53 -22.80
C ASP A 93 -0.43 6.79 -22.60
N GLN A 94 -1.28 5.75 -22.48
CA GLN A 94 -2.69 5.92 -22.14
C GLN A 94 -2.88 6.34 -20.68
N TYR A 95 -2.09 5.81 -19.75
CA TYR A 95 -2.13 6.22 -18.35
C TYR A 95 -1.75 7.70 -18.21
N LEU A 96 -0.66 8.11 -18.85
CA LEU A 96 -0.19 9.50 -18.87
C LEU A 96 -1.23 10.46 -19.45
N ARG A 97 -1.86 10.08 -20.59
CA ARG A 97 -2.94 10.88 -21.18
C ARG A 97 -4.16 11.01 -20.26
N ALA A 98 -4.46 10.00 -19.44
CA ALA A 98 -5.60 10.04 -18.51
C ALA A 98 -5.47 11.20 -17.51
N VAL A 99 -4.25 11.47 -17.04
CA VAL A 99 -3.95 12.61 -16.15
C VAL A 99 -3.63 13.91 -16.89
N GLY A 100 -3.59 13.88 -18.23
CA GLY A 100 -3.43 15.07 -19.07
C GLY A 100 -1.98 15.39 -19.42
N LEU A 101 -1.06 14.47 -19.17
CA LEU A 101 0.30 14.57 -19.68
C LEU A 101 0.33 14.19 -21.16
N ASP A 102 1.17 14.88 -21.92
CA ASP A 102 1.48 14.53 -23.30
C ASP A 102 2.72 13.63 -23.34
N PRO A 103 2.58 12.32 -23.67
CA PRO A 103 3.73 11.42 -23.77
C PRO A 103 4.73 11.83 -24.86
N ALA A 104 4.32 12.65 -25.85
CA ALA A 104 5.24 13.15 -26.86
C ALA A 104 6.18 14.24 -26.31
N ALA A 105 5.79 14.92 -25.23
CA ALA A 105 6.59 15.98 -24.62
C ALA A 105 7.75 15.47 -23.75
N GLY A 106 7.76 14.18 -23.40
CA GLY A 106 8.83 13.60 -22.59
C GLY A 106 8.53 12.23 -22.00
N SER A 107 9.32 11.87 -21.01
CA SER A 107 9.21 10.64 -20.21
C SER A 107 8.84 11.06 -18.78
N PHE A 108 7.83 10.41 -18.21
CA PHE A 108 7.24 10.81 -16.93
C PHE A 108 7.01 9.59 -16.03
N PRO A 109 7.30 9.68 -14.72
CA PRO A 109 6.83 8.68 -13.77
C PRO A 109 5.31 8.53 -13.86
N TRP A 110 4.82 7.30 -13.83
CA TRP A 110 3.45 6.98 -14.22
C TRP A 110 2.66 6.19 -13.16
N CYS A 111 3.19 6.05 -11.95
CA CYS A 111 2.51 5.34 -10.85
C CYS A 111 1.15 5.96 -10.49
N ALA A 112 1.09 7.28 -10.26
CA ALA A 112 -0.16 7.98 -9.97
C ALA A 112 -1.10 8.04 -11.19
N ALA A 113 -0.53 8.17 -12.39
CA ALA A 113 -1.28 8.15 -13.64
C ALA A 113 -2.00 6.80 -13.87
N PHE A 114 -1.32 5.69 -13.58
CA PHE A 114 -1.90 4.35 -13.59
C PHE A 114 -3.07 4.21 -12.61
N VAL A 115 -2.90 4.69 -11.37
CA VAL A 115 -3.98 4.64 -10.37
C VAL A 115 -5.19 5.45 -10.84
N TYR A 116 -4.98 6.69 -11.29
CA TYR A 116 -6.05 7.53 -11.82
C TYR A 116 -6.76 6.87 -13.01
N PHE A 117 -6.01 6.24 -13.92
CA PHE A 117 -6.56 5.50 -15.05
C PHE A 117 -7.47 4.34 -14.60
N CYS A 118 -7.08 3.57 -13.56
CA CYS A 118 -7.93 2.51 -13.01
C CYS A 118 -9.26 3.06 -12.46
N PHE A 119 -9.20 4.18 -11.73
CA PHE A 119 -10.38 4.91 -11.29
C PHE A 119 -11.23 5.42 -12.46
N GLN A 120 -10.62 5.97 -13.50
CA GLN A 120 -11.33 6.44 -14.69
C GLN A 120 -12.05 5.29 -15.42
N ARG A 121 -11.40 4.13 -15.58
CA ARG A 121 -12.02 2.94 -16.20
C ARG A 121 -13.19 2.40 -15.37
N ALA A 122 -13.01 2.31 -14.06
CA ALA A 122 -14.06 1.86 -13.16
C ALA A 122 -15.27 2.82 -13.17
N ALA A 123 -15.02 4.12 -13.03
CA ALA A 123 -16.05 5.15 -13.04
C ALA A 123 -16.84 5.17 -14.35
N ASN A 124 -16.14 5.09 -15.50
CA ASN A 124 -16.79 5.02 -16.82
C ASN A 124 -17.64 3.75 -16.98
N THR A 125 -17.15 2.60 -16.51
CA THR A 125 -17.87 1.32 -16.61
C THR A 125 -19.15 1.33 -15.79
N LEU A 126 -19.10 1.97 -14.61
CA LEU A 126 -20.24 2.08 -13.70
C LEU A 126 -21.12 3.31 -13.98
N ASN A 127 -20.74 4.14 -14.96
CA ASN A 127 -21.41 5.41 -15.29
C ASN A 127 -21.56 6.34 -14.06
N VAL A 128 -20.50 6.49 -13.28
CA VAL A 128 -20.43 7.40 -12.13
C VAL A 128 -19.31 8.44 -12.31
N PRO A 129 -19.37 9.59 -11.62
CA PRO A 129 -18.25 10.51 -11.60
C PRO A 129 -16.98 9.84 -11.06
N ASN A 130 -15.82 10.16 -11.65
CA ASN A 130 -14.54 9.69 -11.13
C ASN A 130 -14.14 10.52 -9.89
N PRO A 131 -14.06 9.95 -8.68
CA PRO A 131 -13.68 10.68 -7.48
C PRO A 131 -12.16 10.91 -7.35
N ALA A 132 -11.35 10.19 -8.14
CA ALA A 132 -9.90 10.30 -8.03
C ALA A 132 -9.42 11.67 -8.49
N ILE A 133 -8.45 12.22 -7.74
CA ILE A 133 -7.81 13.47 -8.10
C ILE A 133 -6.94 13.24 -9.33
N ARG A 134 -7.18 14.03 -10.38
CA ARG A 134 -6.41 13.99 -11.62
C ARG A 134 -5.04 14.64 -11.44
N GLU A 135 -4.05 13.84 -11.02
CA GLU A 135 -2.69 14.30 -10.72
C GLU A 135 -1.65 13.19 -10.99
N ALA A 136 -0.50 13.56 -11.56
CA ALA A 136 0.63 12.66 -11.81
C ALA A 136 1.70 12.74 -10.70
N GLY A 137 1.82 13.89 -10.03
CA GLY A 137 2.76 14.10 -8.93
C GLY A 137 2.23 13.53 -7.60
N VAL A 138 2.95 12.57 -7.00
CA VAL A 138 2.53 11.89 -5.77
C VAL A 138 2.37 12.85 -4.57
N LEU A 139 3.29 13.82 -4.41
CA LEU A 139 3.19 14.81 -3.34
C LEU A 139 2.00 15.76 -3.55
N ASP A 140 1.78 16.20 -4.79
CA ASP A 140 0.66 17.07 -5.14
C ASP A 140 -0.68 16.34 -5.00
N LEU A 141 -0.73 15.05 -5.34
CA LEU A 141 -1.89 14.18 -5.10
C LEU A 141 -2.25 14.15 -3.61
N TRP A 142 -1.26 13.96 -2.73
CA TRP A 142 -1.46 13.98 -1.28
C TRP A 142 -1.92 15.35 -0.75
N ASN A 143 -1.35 16.44 -1.27
CA ASN A 143 -1.71 17.79 -0.85
C ASN A 143 -3.12 18.16 -1.31
N LYS A 144 -3.47 17.84 -2.57
CA LYS A 144 -4.81 18.03 -3.14
C LYS A 144 -5.86 17.19 -2.43
N ALA A 145 -5.53 15.96 -2.00
CA ALA A 145 -6.46 15.16 -1.19
C ALA A 145 -6.87 15.91 0.08
N GLY A 146 -5.92 16.54 0.77
CA GLY A 146 -6.20 17.37 1.94
C GLY A 146 -7.06 18.60 1.61
N SER A 147 -6.75 19.34 0.54
CA SER A 147 -7.49 20.55 0.18
C SER A 147 -8.88 20.27 -0.39
N GLN A 148 -9.10 19.09 -0.97
CA GLN A 148 -10.39 18.63 -1.50
C GLN A 148 -11.20 17.79 -0.51
N SER A 149 -10.80 17.76 0.77
CA SER A 149 -11.49 16.99 1.83
C SER A 149 -11.60 15.48 1.56
N VAL A 150 -10.70 14.93 0.74
CA VAL A 150 -10.53 13.47 0.59
C VAL A 150 -9.79 12.96 1.82
N ARG A 151 -10.25 11.85 2.39
CA ARG A 151 -9.70 11.33 3.65
C ARG A 151 -8.24 10.93 3.46
N ARG A 152 -7.37 11.48 4.32
CA ARG A 152 -5.96 11.12 4.42
C ARG A 152 -5.72 10.43 5.74
N ILE A 153 -5.30 9.17 5.68
CA ILE A 153 -4.83 8.41 6.83
C ILE A 153 -3.34 8.68 6.95
N ALA A 154 -2.92 9.45 7.96
CA ALA A 154 -1.50 9.74 8.13
C ALA A 154 -0.73 8.46 8.54
N ALA A 155 0.56 8.39 8.22
CA ALA A 155 1.39 7.21 8.57
C ALA A 155 1.31 6.81 10.06
N PRO A 156 1.33 7.73 11.05
CA PRO A 156 1.16 7.37 12.46
C PRO A 156 -0.20 6.74 12.77
N GLU A 157 -1.27 7.21 12.13
CA GLU A 157 -2.62 6.66 12.30
C GLU A 157 -2.70 5.24 11.73
N ALA A 158 -2.19 5.03 10.51
CA ALA A 158 -2.15 3.71 9.89
C ALA A 158 -1.30 2.72 10.69
N ALA A 159 -0.19 3.18 11.29
CA ALA A 159 0.67 2.36 12.13
C ALA A 159 -0.02 1.99 13.46
N ALA A 160 -0.74 2.93 14.07
CA ALA A 160 -1.45 2.70 15.33
C ALA A 160 -2.72 1.85 15.13
N THR A 161 -3.42 2.03 14.02
CA THR A 161 -4.67 1.31 13.73
C THR A 161 -4.70 0.82 12.28
N PRO A 162 -3.99 -0.28 11.95
CA PRO A 162 -3.91 -0.80 10.58
C PRO A 162 -5.25 -1.06 9.90
N SER A 163 -6.30 -1.37 10.69
CA SER A 163 -7.65 -1.65 10.20
C SER A 163 -8.38 -0.46 9.58
N VAL A 164 -7.88 0.78 9.73
CA VAL A 164 -8.42 1.95 9.01
C VAL A 164 -8.02 1.96 7.53
N VAL A 165 -7.00 1.18 7.16
CA VAL A 165 -6.62 0.93 5.77
C VAL A 165 -7.47 -0.22 5.23
N HIS A 166 -8.09 -0.03 4.07
CA HIS A 166 -8.89 -1.05 3.41
C HIS A 166 -8.53 -1.20 1.93
N PRO A 167 -8.96 -2.30 1.28
CA PRO A 167 -8.81 -2.46 -0.16
C PRO A 167 -9.38 -1.26 -0.94
N GLY A 168 -8.60 -0.74 -1.88
CA GLY A 168 -8.88 0.48 -2.65
C GLY A 168 -8.18 1.73 -2.15
N CYS A 169 -7.62 1.74 -0.92
CA CYS A 169 -6.79 2.86 -0.46
C CYS A 169 -5.51 2.98 -1.30
N LEU A 170 -5.08 4.22 -1.56
CA LEU A 170 -3.82 4.51 -2.21
C LEU A 170 -2.75 4.70 -1.14
N PHE A 171 -1.69 3.89 -1.13
CA PHE A 171 -0.55 4.23 -0.27
C PHE A 171 0.24 5.39 -0.87
N VAL A 172 0.88 6.20 -0.03
CA VAL A 172 1.70 7.32 -0.45
C VAL A 172 3.04 7.24 0.25
N ILE A 173 4.10 7.17 -0.55
CA ILE A 173 5.49 7.28 -0.11
C ILE A 173 6.04 8.56 -0.72
N THR A 174 6.67 9.39 0.10
CA THR A 174 7.37 10.58 -0.37
C THR A 174 8.83 10.49 0.00
N THR A 175 9.74 10.85 -0.90
CA THR A 175 11.17 10.96 -0.59
C THR A 175 11.56 12.44 -0.48
N GLY A 176 12.80 12.71 -0.07
CA GLY A 176 13.40 14.02 -0.34
C GLY A 176 13.34 14.36 -1.84
N SER A 177 13.40 15.64 -2.17
CA SER A 177 13.42 16.17 -3.56
C SER A 177 12.09 16.21 -4.31
N GLY A 178 10.95 15.96 -3.67
CA GLY A 178 9.63 16.04 -4.33
C GLY A 178 9.21 14.78 -5.10
N ASN A 179 10.05 13.74 -5.10
CA ASN A 179 9.72 12.43 -5.66
C ASN A 179 8.83 11.63 -4.70
N GLY A 180 8.09 10.66 -5.23
CA GLY A 180 7.25 9.78 -4.44
C GLY A 180 6.75 8.58 -5.23
N HIS A 181 6.10 7.66 -4.53
CA HIS A 181 5.48 6.47 -5.10
C HIS A 181 4.10 6.24 -4.52
N THR A 182 3.20 5.73 -5.35
CA THR A 182 1.83 5.38 -4.95
C THR A 182 1.35 4.14 -5.70
N GLY A 183 0.33 3.49 -5.15
CA GLY A 183 -0.31 2.33 -5.72
C GLY A 183 -1.52 1.93 -4.90
N LEU A 184 -2.25 0.93 -5.38
CA LEU A 184 -3.51 0.49 -4.79
C LEU A 184 -3.27 -0.63 -3.78
N GLY A 185 -3.86 -0.52 -2.59
CA GLY A 185 -4.01 -1.64 -1.67
C GLY A 185 -5.11 -2.58 -2.15
N GLU A 186 -4.79 -3.83 -2.48
CA GLU A 186 -5.75 -4.88 -2.89
C GLU A 186 -6.22 -5.70 -1.68
N GLN A 187 -5.37 -5.89 -0.68
CA GLN A 187 -5.66 -6.69 0.51
C GLN A 187 -4.87 -6.16 1.71
N VAL A 188 -5.46 -6.26 2.90
CA VAL A 188 -4.83 -5.91 4.18
C VAL A 188 -4.86 -7.12 5.10
N ALA A 189 -3.70 -7.55 5.59
CA ALA A 189 -3.54 -8.64 6.55
C ALA A 189 -2.72 -8.13 7.74
N GLY A 190 -3.41 -7.61 8.77
CA GLY A 190 -2.76 -6.90 9.87
C GLY A 190 -2.01 -5.66 9.35
N VAL A 191 -0.67 -5.67 9.42
CA VAL A 191 0.17 -4.58 8.89
C VAL A 191 0.76 -4.88 7.50
N ARG A 192 0.43 -6.04 6.93
CA ARG A 192 0.85 -6.44 5.58
C ARG A 192 -0.20 -6.05 4.56
N LEU A 193 0.26 -5.73 3.37
CA LEU A 193 -0.54 -5.30 2.24
C LEU A 193 -0.18 -6.14 1.01
N THR A 194 -1.22 -6.60 0.31
CA THR A 194 -1.09 -6.90 -1.12
C THR A 194 -1.39 -5.62 -1.88
N THR A 195 -0.50 -5.20 -2.76
CA THR A 195 -0.65 -3.98 -3.56
C THR A 195 -0.51 -4.24 -5.05
N ILE A 196 -1.16 -3.40 -5.86
CA ILE A 196 -0.95 -3.32 -7.31
C ILE A 196 -0.37 -1.94 -7.62
N GLU A 197 0.79 -1.93 -8.26
CA GLU A 197 1.61 -0.73 -8.42
C GLU A 197 2.06 -0.62 -9.87
N GLY A 198 1.79 0.53 -10.49
CA GLY A 198 2.39 0.92 -11.77
C GLY A 198 3.72 1.62 -11.55
N ASN A 199 4.57 1.67 -12.58
CA ASN A 199 5.94 2.16 -12.49
C ASN A 199 6.66 1.56 -11.28
N THR A 200 6.65 0.22 -11.20
CA THR A 200 7.48 -0.51 -10.24
C THR A 200 8.22 -1.65 -10.93
N ASN A 201 9.06 -2.35 -10.19
CA ASN A 201 9.75 -3.56 -10.62
C ASN A 201 9.63 -4.64 -9.51
N LEU A 202 10.10 -5.86 -9.75
CA LEU A 202 10.11 -6.92 -8.74
C LEU A 202 11.26 -6.78 -7.70
N GLY A 203 12.17 -5.81 -7.90
CA GLY A 203 13.35 -5.59 -7.06
C GLY A 203 13.30 -4.30 -6.21
N VAL A 204 14.50 -3.84 -5.83
CA VAL A 204 14.76 -2.61 -5.04
C VAL A 204 15.14 -1.43 -5.96
N SER A 205 15.14 -1.62 -7.29
CA SER A 205 15.48 -0.54 -8.24
C SER A 205 14.48 0.61 -8.14
N ARG A 206 14.96 1.85 -8.26
CA ARG A 206 14.17 3.09 -8.14
C ARG A 206 13.25 3.33 -9.34
N GLU A 207 13.66 2.94 -10.54
CA GLU A 207 12.86 3.10 -11.75
C GLU A 207 12.07 1.81 -12.00
N GLY A 208 10.76 1.95 -12.07
CA GLY A 208 9.88 0.85 -12.42
C GLY A 208 9.88 0.58 -13.90
N ILE A 209 9.41 -0.60 -14.27
CA ILE A 209 9.35 -1.07 -15.67
C ILE A 209 7.97 -1.57 -16.06
N GLY A 210 7.02 -1.59 -15.13
CA GLY A 210 5.72 -2.19 -15.37
C GLY A 210 4.76 -2.14 -14.18
N VAL A 211 3.64 -2.83 -14.35
CA VAL A 211 2.61 -3.00 -13.32
C VAL A 211 2.82 -4.35 -12.64
N PHE A 212 3.02 -4.33 -11.33
CA PHE A 212 3.26 -5.54 -10.55
C PHE A 212 2.35 -5.62 -9.34
N ARG A 213 2.00 -6.86 -8.99
CA ARG A 213 1.38 -7.19 -7.70
C ARG A 213 2.48 -7.53 -6.69
N ARG A 214 2.46 -6.89 -5.53
CA ARG A 214 3.39 -7.15 -4.41
C ARG A 214 2.60 -7.64 -3.20
N THR A 215 2.96 -8.81 -2.66
CA THR A 215 2.28 -9.44 -1.50
C THR A 215 2.99 -9.22 -0.16
N GLY A 216 4.16 -8.56 -0.18
CA GLY A 216 5.03 -8.38 0.99
C GLY A 216 5.17 -6.93 1.47
N ARG A 217 4.37 -5.99 0.96
CA ARG A 217 4.45 -4.60 1.43
C ARG A 217 3.95 -4.52 2.86
N THR A 218 4.60 -3.73 3.71
CA THR A 218 4.15 -3.45 5.07
C THR A 218 3.73 -1.98 5.19
N ILE A 219 2.95 -1.65 6.23
CA ILE A 219 2.55 -0.26 6.54
C ILE A 219 3.76 0.59 6.94
N ALA A 220 4.72 0.02 7.67
CA ALA A 220 5.87 0.75 8.22
C ALA A 220 6.67 1.63 7.22
N PRO A 221 7.06 1.14 6.02
CA PRO A 221 7.78 1.96 5.04
C PRO A 221 6.90 3.02 4.33
N ILE A 222 5.58 3.02 4.53
CA ILE A 222 4.66 4.00 3.92
C ILE A 222 4.70 5.28 4.76
N ASN A 223 5.68 6.14 4.46
CA ASN A 223 6.05 7.26 5.31
C ASN A 223 5.13 8.48 5.26
N ARG A 224 4.27 8.60 4.24
CA ARG A 224 3.30 9.72 4.16
C ARG A 224 1.92 9.29 4.68
N GLY A 225 1.42 8.16 4.21
CA GLY A 225 0.13 7.62 4.65
C GLY A 225 -0.68 7.03 3.49
N PHE A 226 -2.00 7.10 3.60
CA PHE A 226 -2.94 6.59 2.61
C PHE A 226 -4.02 7.61 2.24
N ILE A 227 -4.47 7.58 0.99
CA ILE A 227 -5.64 8.33 0.52
C ILE A 227 -6.81 7.36 0.37
N GLN A 228 -7.95 7.73 0.93
CA GLN A 228 -9.18 6.94 0.92
C GLN A 228 -10.28 7.73 0.19
N TYR A 229 -10.75 7.16 -0.92
CA TYR A 229 -11.85 7.66 -1.76
C TYR A 229 -13.16 6.96 -1.43
#